data_AF-W1XIA8-F1
#
_entry.id   AF-W1XIA8-F1
#
_cell.length_a   1.000
_cell.length_b   1.000
_cell.length_c   1.000
_cell.angle_alpha   90.00
_cell.angle_beta   90.00
_cell.angle_gamma   90.00
#
_symmetry.space_group_name_H-M   'P 1'
#
loop_
_entity.id
_entity.type
_entity.pdbx_description
1 polymer ?
#
loop_
_entity_poly.entity_id
_entity_poly.type
_entity_poly.pdbx_seq_one_letter_code
_entity_poly.pdbx_strand_id
1 'polypeptide(L)'
;DSEINAETDNEFDSDFEIEVCDKLRERGYEVHNQIGVSGYRIDLGIYDSKESKYILGIECDGAAYHGSKSARERDIHRQRYLESRGWNIIRICIYFTI
;
A
#
# COMPACT_ATOMS: atom_id res chain seq x y z
N ASP A 1 -11.77 -15.09 -7.15
CA ASP A 1 -10.31 -15.24 -7.01
C ASP A 1 -9.60 -14.06 -7.64
N SER A 2 -9.29 -13.05 -6.84
CA SER A 2 -8.44 -11.94 -7.29
C SER A 2 -7.00 -12.29 -6.95
N GLU A 3 -6.23 -12.57 -7.99
CA GLU A 3 -4.79 -12.79 -7.96
C GLU A 3 -4.10 -11.58 -7.30
N ILE A 4 -3.29 -11.83 -6.27
CA ILE A 4 -2.46 -10.82 -5.63
C ILE A 4 -1.05 -11.06 -6.17
N ASN A 5 -0.54 -10.10 -6.93
CA ASN A 5 0.82 -10.14 -7.46
C ASN A 5 1.67 -9.22 -6.60
N ALA A 6 2.54 -9.82 -5.81
CA ALA A 6 3.52 -9.11 -5.01
C ALA A 6 4.90 -9.66 -5.35
N GLU A 7 5.66 -8.87 -6.08
CA GLU A 7 7.07 -9.15 -6.28
C GLU A 7 7.83 -8.46 -5.15
N THR A 8 8.87 -9.09 -4.62
CA THR A 8 9.61 -8.59 -3.46
C THR A 8 10.57 -7.44 -3.79
N ASP A 9 10.65 -7.05 -5.07
CA ASP A 9 11.72 -6.19 -5.61
C ASP A 9 11.28 -5.36 -6.84
N ASN A 10 10.05 -4.85 -6.85
CA ASN A 10 9.67 -3.85 -7.85
C ASN A 10 10.41 -2.53 -7.56
N GLU A 11 10.73 -1.77 -8.61
CA GLU A 11 11.31 -0.43 -8.44
C GLU A 11 10.32 0.46 -7.66
N PHE A 12 10.82 1.11 -6.61
CA PHE A 12 10.05 2.08 -5.83
C PHE A 12 9.82 3.35 -6.64
N ASP A 13 8.67 4.00 -6.44
CA ASP A 13 8.34 5.24 -7.15
C ASP A 13 8.95 6.48 -6.46
N SER A 14 9.46 6.34 -5.22
CA SER A 14 10.06 7.43 -4.44
C SER A 14 11.05 6.96 -3.36
N ASP A 15 12.08 7.76 -3.08
CA ASP A 15 12.99 7.58 -1.93
C ASP A 15 12.23 7.48 -0.59
N PHE A 16 11.07 8.15 -0.48
CA PHE A 16 10.22 8.05 0.70
C PHE A 16 9.66 6.64 0.90
N GLU A 17 9.26 5.96 -0.18
CA GLU A 17 8.77 4.58 -0.10
C GLU A 17 9.88 3.63 0.34
N ILE A 18 11.11 3.87 -0.14
CA ILE A 18 12.30 3.11 0.26
C ILE A 18 12.52 3.27 1.77
N GLU A 19 12.54 4.52 2.27
CA GLU A 19 12.75 4.78 3.70
C GLU A 19 11.68 4.14 4.58
N VAL A 20 10.40 4.23 4.19
CA VAL A 20 9.30 3.59 4.92
C VAL A 20 9.44 2.06 4.89
N CYS A 21 9.75 1.48 3.73
CA CYS A 21 9.94 0.05 3.56
C CYS A 21 11.10 -0.47 4.44
N ASP A 22 12.25 0.18 4.37
CA ASP A 22 13.44 -0.18 5.15
C ASP A 22 13.16 -0.08 6.66
N LYS A 23 12.50 0.99 7.11
CA LYS A 23 12.13 1.15 8.52
C LYS A 23 11.12 0.13 9.02
N LEU A 24 10.29 -0.43 8.15
CA LEU A 24 9.37 -1.52 8.51
C LEU A 24 10.10 -2.87 8.54
N ARG A 25 10.97 -3.13 7.56
CA ARG A 25 11.83 -4.32 7.52
C ARG A 25 12.80 -4.37 8.71
N GLU A 26 13.40 -3.25 9.09
CA GLU A 26 14.25 -3.12 10.29
C GLU A 26 13.50 -3.50 11.59
N ARG A 27 12.18 -3.28 11.62
CA ARG A 27 11.33 -3.66 12.76
C ARG A 27 10.92 -5.14 12.74
N GLY A 28 11.35 -5.90 11.74
CA GLY A 28 11.07 -7.34 11.61
C GLY A 28 9.76 -7.66 10.89
N TYR A 29 9.16 -6.69 10.19
CA TYR A 29 7.98 -6.96 9.37
C TYR A 29 8.39 -7.48 7.99
N GLU A 30 7.61 -8.41 7.46
CA GLU A 30 7.71 -8.85 6.06
C GLU A 30 6.93 -7.87 5.18
N VAL A 31 7.66 -7.12 4.36
CA VAL A 31 7.10 -6.02 3.56
C VAL A 31 7.34 -6.28 2.09
N HIS A 32 6.24 -6.28 1.34
CA HIS A 32 6.23 -6.36 -0.13
C HIS A 32 5.87 -4.99 -0.70
N ASN A 33 6.51 -4.60 -1.80
CA ASN A 33 6.25 -3.34 -2.46
C ASN A 33 5.41 -3.54 -3.73
N GLN A 34 4.78 -2.46 -4.20
CA GLN A 34 4.05 -2.38 -5.48
C GLN A 34 3.08 -3.55 -5.71
N ILE A 35 2.25 -3.83 -4.70
CA ILE A 35 1.36 -4.98 -4.69
C ILE A 35 0.16 -4.72 -5.60
N GLY A 36 0.00 -5.56 -6.62
CA GLY A 36 -1.17 -5.55 -7.50
C GLY A 36 -2.33 -6.37 -6.92
N VAL A 37 -3.47 -5.74 -6.69
CA VAL A 37 -4.70 -6.41 -6.23
C VAL A 37 -5.92 -5.96 -7.04
N SER A 38 -6.52 -6.87 -7.81
CA SER A 38 -7.82 -6.64 -8.49
C SER A 38 -7.88 -5.35 -9.33
N GLY A 39 -6.79 -5.02 -10.05
CA GLY A 39 -6.70 -3.81 -10.87
C GLY A 39 -6.29 -2.54 -10.12
N TYR A 40 -5.99 -2.64 -8.82
CA TYR A 40 -5.42 -1.59 -8.01
C TYR A 40 -3.96 -1.91 -7.67
N ARG A 41 -3.17 -0.87 -7.40
CA ARG A 41 -1.80 -0.98 -6.90
C ARG A 41 -1.72 -0.36 -5.50
N ILE A 42 -0.98 -1.00 -4.61
CA ILE A 42 -0.65 -0.52 -3.26
C ILE A 42 0.86 -0.41 -3.18
N ASP A 43 1.37 0.70 -2.66
CA ASP A 43 2.81 0.99 -2.69
C ASP A 43 3.60 0.02 -1.79
N LEU A 44 3.10 -0.24 -0.57
CA LEU A 44 3.67 -1.23 0.34
C LEU A 44 2.58 -2.06 1.01
N GLY A 45 2.88 -3.30 1.38
CA GLY A 45 2.00 -4.11 2.22
C GLY A 45 2.77 -5.01 3.18
N ILE A 46 2.23 -5.11 4.39
CA ILE A 46 2.74 -6.01 5.43
C ILE A 46 2.07 -7.37 5.27
N TYR A 47 2.89 -8.37 5.02
CA TYR A 47 2.47 -9.76 4.92
C TYR A 47 2.62 -10.46 6.27
N ASP A 48 1.57 -11.16 6.69
CA ASP A 48 1.61 -12.07 7.83
C ASP A 48 1.81 -13.50 7.31
N SER A 49 3.03 -14.01 7.47
CA SER A 49 3.40 -15.37 7.06
C SER A 49 2.68 -16.47 7.85
N LYS A 50 2.16 -16.19 9.05
CA LYS A 50 1.41 -17.18 9.84
C LYS A 50 0.01 -17.38 9.29
N GLU A 51 -0.64 -16.29 8.95
CA GLU A 51 -2.02 -16.27 8.41
C GLU A 51 -2.05 -16.35 6.87
N SER A 52 -0.87 -16.30 6.24
CA SER A 52 -0.68 -16.26 4.78
C SER A 52 -1.54 -15.20 4.10
N LYS A 53 -1.62 -14.02 4.72
CA LYS A 53 -2.43 -12.89 4.24
C LYS A 53 -1.74 -11.57 4.54
N TYR A 54 -2.08 -10.56 3.77
CA TYR A 54 -1.70 -9.20 4.10
C TYR A 54 -2.66 -8.61 5.13
N ILE A 55 -2.09 -7.89 6.08
CA ILE A 55 -2.81 -7.30 7.21
C ILE A 55 -2.86 -5.77 7.16
N LEU A 56 -1.94 -5.17 6.39
CA LEU A 56 -1.82 -3.74 6.22
C LEU A 56 -1.34 -3.41 4.80
N GLY A 57 -2.04 -2.50 4.13
CA GLY A 57 -1.56 -1.79 2.94
C GLY A 57 -1.21 -0.35 3.32
N ILE A 58 -0.08 0.13 2.82
CA ILE A 58 0.42 1.49 3.02
C ILE A 58 0.50 2.15 1.66
N GLU A 59 -0.09 3.33 1.58
CA GLU A 59 -0.06 4.18 0.40
C GLU A 59 0.73 5.44 0.73
N CYS A 60 1.75 5.69 -0.07
CA CYS A 60 2.66 6.82 0.07
C CYS A 60 2.21 7.92 -0.89
N ASP A 61 1.20 8.68 -0.48
CA ASP A 61 0.67 9.78 -1.30
C ASP A 61 1.69 10.95 -1.34
N GLY A 62 2.38 11.10 -2.47
CA GLY A 62 3.13 12.31 -2.81
C GLY A 62 2.19 13.51 -3.03
N ALA A 63 2.73 14.74 -3.00
CA ALA A 63 1.99 16.01 -3.03
C ALA A 63 1.09 16.28 -4.27
N ALA A 64 0.92 15.29 -5.17
CA ALA A 64 0.18 15.39 -6.42
C ALA A 64 -1.20 14.70 -6.36
N TYR A 65 -1.92 14.78 -5.23
CA TYR A 65 -3.30 14.29 -5.17
C TYR A 65 -4.26 15.25 -5.91
N HIS A 66 -4.31 15.17 -7.24
CA HIS A 66 -5.31 15.86 -8.06
C HIS A 66 -6.59 15.03 -8.15
N GLY A 67 -7.38 15.04 -7.07
CA GLY A 67 -8.63 14.29 -6.96
C GLY A 67 -9.74 14.83 -7.87
N SER A 68 -10.00 14.13 -8.98
CA SER A 68 -11.29 14.23 -9.68
C SER A 68 -12.36 13.41 -8.94
N LYS A 69 -13.65 13.74 -9.14
CA LYS A 69 -14.77 13.05 -8.48
C LYS A 69 -14.77 11.53 -8.72
N SER A 70 -14.33 11.09 -9.90
CA SER A 70 -14.23 9.67 -10.26
C SER A 70 -13.05 8.95 -9.61
N ALA A 71 -11.94 9.65 -9.31
CA ALA A 71 -10.83 9.08 -8.55
C ALA A 71 -11.25 8.78 -7.10
N ARG A 72 -12.00 9.68 -6.47
CA ARG A 72 -12.50 9.51 -5.10
C ARG A 72 -13.44 8.31 -4.96
N GLU A 73 -14.35 8.10 -5.92
CA GLU A 73 -15.28 6.96 -5.90
C GLU A 73 -14.55 5.62 -6.04
N ARG A 74 -13.53 5.56 -6.91
CA ARG A 74 -12.67 4.38 -7.04
C ARG A 74 -11.86 4.12 -5.77
N ASP A 75 -11.32 5.16 -5.14
CA ASP A 75 -10.57 5.01 -3.88
C ASP A 75 -11.44 4.45 -2.75
N ILE A 76 -12.68 4.93 -2.62
CA ILE A 76 -13.64 4.42 -1.63
C ILE A 76 -13.96 2.94 -1.91
N HIS A 77 -14.16 2.58 -3.19
CA HIS A 77 -14.45 1.20 -3.56
C HIS A 77 -13.25 0.29 -3.28
N ARG A 78 -12.04 0.73 -3.65
CA ARG A 78 -10.79 0.02 -3.37
C ARG A 78 -10.59 -0.21 -1.88
N GLN A 79 -10.76 0.84 -1.07
CA GLN A 79 -10.61 0.74 0.37
C GLN A 79 -11.58 -0.30 0.95
N ARG A 80 -12.87 -0.21 0.61
CA ARG A 80 -13.88 -1.18 1.06
C ARG A 80 -13.58 -2.61 0.60
N TYR A 81 -13.07 -2.77 -0.62
CA TYR A 81 -12.70 -4.08 -1.15
C TYR A 81 -11.57 -4.72 -0.33
N LEU A 82 -10.51 -3.96 -0.06
CA LEU A 82 -9.35 -4.44 0.70
C LEU A 82 -9.72 -4.70 2.18
N GLU A 83 -10.48 -3.79 2.79
CA GLU A 83 -10.99 -3.95 4.16
C GLU A 83 -11.88 -5.19 4.31
N SER A 84 -12.71 -5.51 3.32
CA SER A 84 -13.52 -6.74 3.32
C SER A 84 -12.68 -8.02 3.34
N ARG A 85 -11.41 -7.94 2.95
CA ARG A 85 -10.45 -9.05 2.96
C ARG A 85 -9.51 -9.01 4.16
N GLY A 86 -9.80 -8.16 5.14
CA GLY A 86 -9.05 -8.05 6.39
C GLY A 86 -7.80 -7.17 6.30
N TRP A 87 -7.65 -6.39 5.23
CA TRP A 87 -6.56 -5.43 5.12
C TRP A 87 -6.93 -4.13 5.80
N ASN A 88 -6.03 -3.59 6.62
CA ASN A 88 -6.10 -2.19 7.01
C ASN A 88 -5.40 -1.35 5.93
N ILE A 89 -5.93 -0.18 5.58
CA ILE A 89 -5.27 0.71 4.62
C ILE A 89 -4.91 2.02 5.32
N ILE A 90 -3.62 2.37 5.29
CA ILE A 90 -3.10 3.62 5.85
C ILE A 90 -2.49 4.44 4.71
N ARG A 91 -2.80 5.73 4.68
CA ARG A 91 -2.16 6.69 3.79
C ARG A 91 -1.17 7.53 4.58
N ILE A 92 0.06 7.63 4.07
CA ILE A 92 1.08 8.52 4.62
C ILE A 92 1.32 9.63 3.61
N CYS A 93 0.84 10.83 3.91
CA CYS A 93 1.04 11.99 3.06
C CYS A 93 2.33 12.70 3.46
N ILE A 94 3.16 13.08 2.47
CA ILE A 94 4.31 13.97 2.70
C ILE A 94 3.79 15.42 2.86
N TYR A 95 3.17 15.70 4.01
CA TYR A 95 2.95 17.08 4.48
C TYR A 95 3.50 17.18 5.90
N PHE A 96 4.83 17.18 6.02
CA PHE A 96 5.50 17.62 7.23
C PHE A 96 6.20 18.94 6.94
N THR A 97 5.42 20.00 6.75
CA THR A 97 5.93 21.35 6.96
C THR A 97 5.68 21.66 8.43
N ILE A 98 6.74 21.61 9.23
CA ILE A 98 6.78 22.18 10.58
C ILE A 98 6.90 23.70 10.48
#